data_AF-A0A0G1CVB4-F1
#
_entry.id   AF-A0A0G1CVB4-F1
#
_cell.length_a   1.000
_cell.length_b   1.000
_cell.length_c   1.000
_cell.angle_alpha   90.00
_cell.angle_beta   90.00
_cell.angle_gamma   90.00
#
_symmetry.space_group_name_H-M   'P 1'
#
loop_
_entity.id
_entity.type
_entity.pdbx_description
1 polymer ?
#
loop_
_entity_poly.entity_id
_entity_poly.type
_entity_poly.pdbx_seq_one_letter_code
_entity_poly.pdbx_strand_id
1 'polypeptide(L)'
;MAKAIINIKTDKEVKANVQRLAEDLGISLSDVINASLRNFIRTREVRISSVPQMTPELEKLLGPIEKDIKRGKNLSPSFYSSEEMGNYLRSL
;
A
#
# COMPACT_ATOMS: atom_id res chain seq x y z
N MET A 1 -18.03 8.20 18.00
CA MET A 1 -18.75 7.40 16.98
C MET A 1 -19.12 6.06 17.59
N ALA A 2 -20.30 5.53 17.26
CA ALA A 2 -20.71 4.19 17.71
C ALA A 2 -19.80 3.14 17.06
N LYS A 3 -19.29 2.21 17.87
CA LYS A 3 -18.56 1.03 17.39
C LYS A 3 -19.55 -0.11 17.20
N ALA A 4 -19.40 -0.86 16.12
CA ALA A 4 -20.18 -2.07 15.85
C ALA A 4 -19.26 -3.30 15.92
N ILE A 5 -19.82 -4.43 16.34
CA ILE A 5 -19.10 -5.72 16.40
C ILE A 5 -19.44 -6.50 15.12
N ILE A 6 -18.41 -7.03 14.46
CA ILE A 6 -18.54 -7.94 13.31
C ILE A 6 -18.03 -9.31 13.73
N ASN A 7 -18.91 -10.32 13.72
CA ASN A 7 -18.54 -11.71 13.98
C ASN A 7 -18.37 -12.44 12.65
N ILE A 8 -17.17 -12.98 12.40
CA ILE A 8 -16.83 -13.70 11.16
C ILE A 8 -16.47 -15.15 11.50
N LYS A 9 -17.14 -16.10 10.86
CA LYS A 9 -16.81 -17.53 10.94
C LYS A 9 -15.74 -17.87 9.89
N THR A 10 -14.68 -18.54 10.31
CA THR A 10 -13.58 -18.97 9.44
C THR A 10 -12.90 -20.20 10.04
N ASP A 11 -12.05 -20.86 9.27
CA ASP A 11 -11.26 -22.00 9.73
C ASP A 11 -10.21 -21.57 10.75
N LYS A 12 -9.95 -22.43 11.74
CA LYS A 12 -9.02 -22.15 12.83
C LYS A 12 -7.60 -21.88 12.32
N GLU A 13 -7.17 -22.64 11.31
CA GLU A 13 -5.85 -22.50 10.70
C GLU A 13 -5.72 -21.20 9.93
N VAL A 14 -6.74 -20.82 9.16
CA VAL A 14 -6.78 -19.54 8.42
C VAL A 14 -6.68 -18.38 9.40
N LYS A 15 -7.47 -18.38 10.48
CA LYS A 15 -7.40 -17.34 11.51
C LYS A 15 -5.99 -17.22 12.10
N ALA A 16 -5.38 -18.35 12.47
CA ALA A 16 -4.06 -18.36 13.08
C ALA A 16 -2.97 -17.84 12.12
N ASN A 17 -3.05 -18.20 10.84
CA ASN A 17 -2.09 -17.78 9.84
C ASN A 17 -2.19 -16.29 9.53
N VAL A 18 -3.41 -15.76 9.34
CA VAL A 18 -3.59 -14.31 9.07
C VAL A 18 -3.20 -13.47 10.28
N GLN A 19 -3.47 -13.97 11.50
CA GLN A 19 -3.07 -13.26 12.72
C GLN A 19 -1.54 -13.19 12.85
N ARG A 20 -0.82 -14.29 12.64
CA ARG A 20 0.67 -14.28 12.62
C ARG A 20 1.21 -13.33 11.56
N LEU A 21 0.66 -13.37 10.33
CA LEU A 21 1.06 -12.46 9.26
C LEU A 21 0.86 -10.98 9.63
N ALA A 22 -0.24 -10.64 10.30
CA ALA A 22 -0.49 -9.27 10.74
C ALA A 22 0.53 -8.83 11.81
N GLU A 23 0.83 -9.71 12.78
CA GLU A 23 1.83 -9.48 13.84
C GLU A 23 3.24 -9.30 13.24
N ASP A 24 3.62 -10.13 12.27
CA ASP A 24 4.90 -10.01 11.54
C ASP A 24 5.03 -8.68 10.79
N LEU A 25 3.90 -8.13 10.32
CA LEU A 25 3.81 -6.82 9.67
C LEU A 25 3.61 -5.65 10.66
N GLY A 26 3.60 -5.92 11.96
CA GLY A 26 3.47 -4.90 13.01
C GLY A 26 2.09 -4.26 13.13
N ILE A 27 1.03 -4.92 12.65
CA ILE A 27 -0.35 -4.42 12.67
C ILE A 27 -1.32 -5.44 13.27
N SER A 28 -2.47 -5.00 13.80
CA SER A 28 -3.45 -5.95 14.32
C SER A 28 -4.30 -6.56 13.19
N LEU A 29 -4.81 -7.78 13.41
CA LEU A 29 -5.79 -8.40 12.49
C LEU A 29 -7.03 -7.50 12.29
N SER A 30 -7.46 -6.78 13.33
CA SER A 30 -8.56 -5.83 13.25
C SER A 30 -8.25 -4.65 12.32
N ASP A 31 -7.02 -4.16 12.29
CA ASP A 31 -6.60 -3.08 11.39
C ASP A 31 -6.66 -3.55 9.94
N VAL A 32 -6.18 -4.77 9.66
CA VAL A 32 -6.25 -5.39 8.34
C VAL A 32 -7.71 -5.49 7.85
N ILE A 33 -8.61 -6.00 8.69
CA ILE A 33 -10.04 -6.12 8.32
C ILE A 33 -10.66 -4.74 8.11
N ASN A 34 -10.41 -3.78 8.99
CA ASN A 34 -10.94 -2.43 8.86
C ASN A 34 -10.42 -1.71 7.60
N ALA A 35 -9.14 -1.88 7.28
CA ALA A 35 -8.54 -1.36 6.06
C ALA A 35 -9.20 -1.98 4.82
N SER A 36 -9.40 -3.31 4.82
CA SER A 36 -10.10 -4.01 3.75
C SER A 36 -11.53 -3.52 3.56
N LEU A 37 -12.29 -3.31 4.65
CA LEU A 37 -13.67 -2.80 4.58
C LEU A 37 -13.71 -1.36 4.03
N ARG A 38 -12.81 -0.49 4.49
CA ARG A 38 -12.68 0.88 3.96
C ARG A 38 -12.32 0.86 2.48
N ASN A 39 -11.42 -0.03 2.09
CA ASN A 39 -11.02 -0.21 0.70
C ASN A 39 -12.22 -0.65 -0.15
N PHE A 40 -13.00 -1.63 0.32
CA PHE A 40 -14.20 -2.10 -0.36
C PHE A 40 -15.25 -1.00 -0.54
N ILE A 41 -15.48 -0.16 0.48
CA ILE A 41 -16.39 1.00 0.37
C ILE A 41 -15.89 2.00 -0.68
N ARG A 42 -14.58 2.24 -0.69
CA ARG A 42 -13.92 3.23 -1.56
C ARG A 42 -13.93 2.81 -3.02
N THR A 43 -13.57 1.56 -3.31
CA THR A 43 -13.49 1.03 -4.68
C THR A 43 -14.82 0.53 -5.19
N ARG A 44 -15.75 0.14 -4.30
CA ARG A 44 -17.02 -0.53 -4.62
C ARG A 44 -16.83 -1.86 -5.38
N GLU A 45 -15.67 -2.49 -5.23
CA GLU A 45 -15.33 -3.76 -5.86
C GLU A 45 -14.47 -4.62 -4.93
N VAL A 46 -14.64 -5.94 -5.02
CA VAL A 46 -13.69 -6.91 -4.47
C VAL A 46 -12.84 -7.41 -5.62
N ARG A 47 -11.54 -7.10 -5.61
CA ARG A 47 -10.62 -7.51 -6.66
C ARG A 47 -9.81 -8.73 -6.19
N ILE A 48 -9.93 -9.84 -6.91
CA ILE A 48 -9.12 -11.04 -6.72
C ILE A 48 -8.21 -11.15 -7.94
N SER A 49 -6.92 -10.96 -7.74
CA SER A 49 -5.91 -11.00 -8.81
C SER A 49 -4.60 -11.51 -8.23
N SER A 50 -3.87 -12.33 -9.00
CA SER A 50 -2.51 -12.73 -8.68
C SER A 50 -1.48 -11.64 -9.03
N VAL A 51 -1.89 -10.64 -9.82
CA VAL A 51 -1.04 -9.52 -10.24
C VAL A 51 -1.34 -8.31 -9.34
N PRO A 52 -0.32 -7.73 -8.68
CA PRO A 52 -0.46 -6.48 -7.93
C PRO A 52 -0.96 -5.35 -8.84
N GLN A 53 -1.89 -4.53 -8.36
CA GLN A 53 -2.42 -3.37 -9.07
C GLN A 53 -2.35 -2.16 -8.13
N MET A 54 -2.10 -0.98 -8.69
CA MET A 54 -2.13 0.26 -7.93
C MET A 54 -3.56 0.58 -7.49
N THR A 55 -3.72 1.27 -6.36
CA THR A 55 -5.03 1.81 -5.99
C THR A 55 -5.35 3.03 -6.84
N PRO A 56 -6.64 3.36 -7.06
CA PRO A 56 -7.03 4.59 -7.77
C PRO A 56 -6.41 5.87 -7.22
N GLU A 57 -6.18 5.96 -5.91
CA GLU A 57 -5.52 7.10 -5.27
C GLU A 57 -4.04 7.14 -5.61
N LEU A 58 -3.38 5.97 -5.61
CA LEU A 58 -1.97 5.88 -5.96
C LEU A 58 -1.77 6.20 -7.45
N GLU A 59 -2.65 5.72 -8.33
CA GLU A 59 -2.65 6.10 -9.74
C GLU A 59 -2.87 7.61 -9.92
N LYS A 60 -3.81 8.21 -9.18
CA LYS A 60 -4.05 9.65 -9.22
C LYS A 60 -2.86 10.45 -8.69
N LEU A 61 -2.18 9.95 -7.65
CA LEU A 61 -1.00 10.57 -7.05
C LEU A 61 0.20 10.53 -8.00
N LEU A 62 0.42 9.39 -8.66
CA LEU A 62 1.57 9.17 -9.54
C LEU A 62 1.33 9.64 -10.99
N GLY A 63 0.07 9.74 -11.43
CA GLY A 63 -0.29 10.14 -12.80
C GLY A 63 0.37 11.44 -13.30
N PRO A 64 0.54 12.48 -12.47
CA PRO A 64 1.32 13.68 -12.85
C PRO A 64 2.80 13.39 -13.15
N ILE A 65 3.42 12.43 -12.46
CA ILE A 65 4.85 12.09 -12.61
C ILE A 65 5.16 11.60 -14.02
N GLU A 66 4.23 10.88 -14.66
CA GLU A 66 4.35 10.44 -16.05
C GLU A 66 4.61 11.60 -17.02
N LYS A 67 4.01 12.77 -16.77
CA LYS A 67 4.23 13.98 -17.58
C LYS A 67 5.60 14.58 -17.33
N ASP A 68 6.07 14.53 -16.09
CA ASP A 68 7.37 15.06 -15.70
C ASP A 68 8.51 14.22 -16.27
N ILE A 69 8.40 12.89 -16.22
CA ILE A 69 9.32 11.95 -16.87
C ILE A 69 9.43 12.24 -18.37
N LYS A 70 8.28 12.33 -19.08
CA LYS A 70 8.27 12.62 -20.53
C LYS A 70 8.89 13.97 -20.90
N ARG A 71 8.90 14.92 -19.97
CA ARG A 71 9.42 16.28 -20.18
C ARG A 71 10.82 16.47 -19.60
N GLY A 72 11.42 15.44 -19.01
CA GLY A 72 12.70 15.54 -18.31
C GLY A 72 12.68 16.51 -17.12
N LYS A 73 11.54 16.64 -16.43
CA LYS A 73 11.36 17.55 -15.29
C LYS A 73 11.32 16.77 -13.98
N ASN A 74 11.75 17.41 -12.89
CA ASN A 74 11.73 16.83 -11.54
C ASN A 74 12.44 15.46 -11.44
N LEU A 75 13.47 15.25 -12.28
CA LEU A 75 14.31 14.06 -12.24
C LEU A 75 15.55 14.33 -11.39
N SER A 76 16.00 13.34 -10.63
CA SER A 76 17.32 13.39 -10.01
C SER A 76 18.41 13.35 -11.10
N PRO A 77 19.63 13.84 -10.82
CA PRO A 77 20.78 13.52 -11.67
C PRO A 77 21.02 12.01 -11.73
N SER A 78 21.77 11.57 -12.73
CA SER A 78 22.29 10.19 -12.78
C SER A 78 23.42 10.04 -11.76
N PHE A 79 23.42 8.91 -11.03
CA PHE A 79 24.46 8.58 -10.06
C PHE A 79 25.28 7.40 -10.55
N TYR A 80 26.59 7.43 -10.33
CA TYR A 80 27.52 6.38 -10.71
C TYR A 80 28.00 5.55 -9.52
N SER A 81 27.61 5.93 -8.30
CA SER A 81 27.87 5.18 -7.08
C SER A 81 26.75 5.34 -6.05
N SER A 82 26.62 4.35 -5.15
CA SER A 82 25.69 4.42 -4.03
C SER A 82 26.02 5.55 -3.05
N GLU A 83 27.30 5.93 -2.94
CA GLU A 83 27.76 7.04 -2.09
C GLU A 83 27.27 8.40 -2.63
N GLU A 84 27.41 8.62 -3.93
CA GLU A 84 26.93 9.82 -4.63
C GLU A 84 25.42 10.00 -4.46
N MET A 85 24.66 8.92 -4.69
CA MET A 85 23.21 8.89 -4.46
C MET A 85 22.87 9.22 -3.00
N GLY A 86 23.58 8.61 -2.04
CA GLY A 86 23.34 8.83 -0.62
C GLY A 86 23.58 10.28 -0.19
N ASN A 87 24.61 10.93 -0.75
CA ASN A 87 24.90 12.33 -0.46
C ASN A 87 23.86 13.27 -1.07
N TYR A 88 23.39 12.99 -2.29
CA TYR A 88 22.31 13.75 -2.92
C TYR A 88 21.01 13.67 -2.11
N LEU A 89 20.57 12.46 -1.71
CA LEU A 89 19.34 12.28 -0.95
C LEU A 89 19.38 12.98 0.42
N ARG A 90 20.56 13.07 1.04
CA ARG A 90 20.76 13.83 2.29
C ARG A 90 20.71 15.35 2.11
N SER A 91 20.84 15.84 0.88
CA SER A 91 20.82 17.27 0.54
C SER A 91 19.46 17.79 0.07
N LEU A 92 18.51 16.88 -0.18
CA LEU A 92 17.11 17.20 -0.49
C LEU A 92 16.33 17.56 0.78
#